data_AF-A0A3D0QL37-F1
#
_entry.id   AF-A0A3D0QL37-F1
#
_cell.length_a   1.000
_cell.length_b   1.000
_cell.length_c   1.000
_cell.angle_alpha   90.00
_cell.angle_beta   90.00
_cell.angle_gamma   90.00
#
_symmetry.space_group_name_H-M   'P 1'
#
loop_
_entity.id
_entity.type
_entity.pdbx_description
1 polymer ?
#
loop_
_entity_poly.entity_id
_entity_poly.type
_entity_poly.pdbx_seq_one_letter_code
_entity_poly.pdbx_strand_id
1 'polypeptide(L)' 'MSATRSRILLILIPILSGIVYSQRQGTSVVLNVDLSRDTISRHIYGQFAEHLGQCIYGGIWVGPGSSIPNTRGIRN' A
#
# COMPACT_ATOMS: atom_id res chain seq x y z
N MET A 1 26.88 -35.34 -34.43
CA MET A 1 25.76 -34.97 -33.53
C MET A 1 26.14 -34.84 -32.04
N SER A 2 27.44 -34.89 -31.65
CA SER A 2 27.85 -34.76 -30.23
C SER A 2 28.14 -33.31 -29.78
N ALA A 3 28.66 -32.46 -30.69
CA ALA A 3 29.04 -31.08 -30.36
C ALA A 3 27.83 -30.17 -30.00
N THR A 4 26.68 -30.38 -30.64
CA THR A 4 25.45 -29.61 -30.39
C THR A 4 24.84 -29.91 -29.01
N ARG A 5 24.95 -31.15 -28.53
CA ARG A 5 24.47 -31.55 -27.20
C ARG A 5 25.33 -30.95 -26.07
N SER A 6 26.65 -30.89 -26.27
CA SER A 6 27.59 -30.27 -25.32
C SER A 6 27.40 -28.74 -25.22
N ARG A 7 27.13 -28.07 -26.35
CA ARG A 7 26.84 -26.62 -26.37
C ARG A 7 25.51 -26.25 -25.69
N ILE A 8 24.50 -27.11 -25.76
CA ILE A 8 23.23 -26.92 -25.05
C ILE A 8 23.42 -27.04 -23.54
N LEU A 9 24.23 -28.00 -23.08
CA LEU A 9 24.50 -28.19 -21.64
C LEU A 9 25.18 -26.97 -21.00
N LEU A 10 26.13 -26.36 -21.71
CA LEU A 10 26.86 -25.17 -21.23
C LEU A 10 25.98 -23.93 -21.07
N ILE A 11 24.85 -23.85 -21.80
CA ILE A 11 23.87 -22.76 -21.68
C ILE A 11 22.82 -23.06 -20.62
N LEU A 12 22.43 -24.33 -20.44
CA LEU A 12 21.37 -24.71 -19.48
C LEU A 12 21.81 -24.60 -18.02
N ILE A 13 23.08 -24.91 -17.71
CA ILE A 13 23.64 -24.91 -16.35
C ILE A 13 23.65 -23.51 -15.68
N PRO A 14 24.09 -22.41 -16.33
CA PRO A 14 24.04 -21.07 -15.73
C PRO A 14 22.60 -20.53 -15.58
N ILE A 15 21.68 -20.92 -16.46
CA ILE A 15 20.26 -20.53 -16.38
C ILE A 15 19.59 -21.20 -15.17
N LEU A 16 19.85 -22.49 -14.95
CA LEU A 16 19.26 -23.23 -13.84
C LEU A 16 19.77 -22.76 -12.47
N SER A 17 21.03 -22.35 -12.39
CA SER A 17 21.62 -21.80 -11.16
C SER A 17 21.12 -20.39 -10.83
N GLY A 18 20.82 -19.55 -11.84
CA GLY A 18 20.17 -18.23 -11.63
C GLY A 18 18.77 -18.32 -10.98
N ILE A 19 18.01 -19.38 -11.27
CA ILE A 19 16.70 -19.64 -10.65
C ILE A 19 16.86 -19.99 -9.16
N VAL A 20 17.94 -20.68 -8.78
CA VAL A 20 18.23 -21.05 -7.38
C VAL A 20 18.67 -19.85 -6.54
N TYR A 21 19.25 -18.79 -7.13
CA TYR A 21 19.60 -17.56 -6.39
C TYR A 21 18.41 -16.61 -6.15
N SER A 22 17.30 -16.80 -6.86
CA SER A 22 16.04 -16.06 -6.62
C SER A 22 15.24 -16.67 -5.46
N GLN A 23 15.89 -16.84 -4.31
CA GLN A 23 15.23 -17.33 -3.10
C GLN A 23 14.55 -16.18 -2.36
N ARG A 24 13.40 -16.46 -1.76
CA ARG A 24 12.61 -15.50 -0.99
C ARG A 24 13.43 -14.91 0.15
N GLN A 25 13.50 -13.58 0.21
CA GLN A 25 14.04 -12.87 1.35
C GLN A 25 13.02 -12.94 2.51
N GLY A 26 13.23 -13.88 3.43
CA GLY A 26 12.38 -14.03 4.61
C GLY A 26 12.59 -12.86 5.57
N THR A 27 11.52 -12.14 5.90
CA THR A 27 11.55 -11.12 6.97
C THR A 27 11.00 -11.74 8.24
N SER A 28 11.79 -11.70 9.32
CA SER A 28 11.36 -12.11 10.65
C SER A 28 11.07 -10.88 11.49
N VAL A 29 9.93 -10.87 12.18
CA VAL A 29 9.52 -9.82 13.13
C VAL A 29 9.07 -10.50 14.41
N VAL A 30 9.59 -10.04 15.54
CA VAL A 30 9.18 -10.49 16.88
C VAL A 30 8.40 -9.37 17.56
N LEU A 31 7.19 -9.68 18.04
CA LEU A 31 6.30 -8.74 18.72
C LEU A 31 6.24 -9.08 20.22
N ASN A 32 6.67 -8.14 21.06
CA ASN A 32 6.62 -8.27 22.52
C ASN A 32 5.48 -7.41 23.06
N VAL A 33 4.29 -8.01 23.24
CA VAL A 33 3.07 -7.28 23.63
C VAL A 33 3.13 -6.74 25.07
N ASP A 34 3.85 -7.44 25.95
CA ASP A 34 3.98 -7.11 27.38
C ASP A 34 4.88 -5.89 27.65
N LEU A 35 5.61 -5.40 26.63
CA LEU A 35 6.51 -4.26 26.74
C LEU A 35 5.88 -2.93 26.30
N SER A 36 4.55 -2.89 26.12
CA SER A 36 3.82 -1.68 25.74
C SER A 36 4.00 -0.58 26.80
N ARG A 37 4.38 0.63 26.38
CA ARG A 37 4.65 1.78 27.29
C ARG A 37 3.79 3.00 27.00
N ASP A 38 3.44 3.20 25.74
CA ASP A 38 2.80 4.42 25.27
C ASP A 38 1.45 4.13 24.62
N THR A 39 0.54 5.10 24.74
CA THR A 39 -0.73 5.07 24.00
C THR A 39 -0.54 5.75 22.65
N ILE A 40 -0.91 5.06 21.57
CA ILE A 40 -0.96 5.67 20.23
C ILE A 40 -2.08 6.72 20.25
N SER A 41 -1.70 7.99 20.25
CA SER A 41 -2.67 9.10 20.31
C SER A 41 -3.61 9.07 19.11
N ARG A 42 -4.93 9.14 19.35
CA ARG A 42 -5.93 9.19 18.28
C ARG A 42 -5.75 10.37 17.31
N HIS A 43 -5.04 11.42 17.74
CA HIS A 43 -4.83 12.63 16.95
C HIS A 43 -3.82 12.45 15.81
N ILE A 44 -3.05 11.36 15.78
CA ILE A 44 -2.19 11.06 14.61
C ILE A 44 -3.01 10.76 13.35
N TYR A 45 -4.30 10.43 13.50
CA TYR A 45 -5.26 10.24 12.41
C TYR A 45 -6.13 11.48 12.16
N GLY A 46 -5.74 12.64 12.70
CA GLY A 46 -6.44 13.91 12.52
C GLY A 46 -6.59 14.28 11.04
N GLN A 47 -7.64 15.04 10.74
CA GLN A 47 -7.91 15.57 9.40
C GLN A 47 -7.75 17.08 9.41
N PHE A 48 -7.54 17.66 8.22
CA PHE A 48 -7.50 19.11 8.02
C PHE A 48 -8.42 19.48 6.86
N ALA A 49 -9.29 20.45 7.07
CA ALA A 49 -10.23 20.93 6.07
C ALA A 49 -10.13 22.46 6.00
N GLU A 50 -9.76 22.97 4.83
CA GLU A 50 -9.56 24.39 4.57
C GLU A 50 -10.54 24.87 3.51
N HIS A 51 -10.93 26.13 3.58
CA HIS A 51 -11.73 26.81 2.55
C HIS A 51 -10.91 27.04 1.27
N LEU A 52 -10.52 25.94 0.61
CA LEU A 52 -9.65 25.95 -0.56
C LEU A 52 -10.23 25.05 -1.65
N GLY A 53 -10.43 25.64 -2.84
CA GLY A 53 -11.03 24.95 -3.98
C GLY A 53 -12.38 24.33 -3.64
N GLN A 54 -12.51 23.03 -3.88
CA GLN A 54 -13.73 22.25 -3.61
C GLN A 54 -13.67 21.45 -2.30
N CYS A 55 -12.71 21.71 -1.41
CA CYS A 55 -12.60 20.96 -0.15
C CYS A 55 -13.85 21.17 0.72
N ILE A 56 -14.23 22.44 0.98
CA ILE A 56 -15.43 22.75 1.74
C ILE A 56 -16.66 22.83 0.84
N TYR A 57 -16.66 23.73 -0.15
CA TYR A 57 -17.81 23.91 -1.04
C TYR A 57 -17.82 22.80 -2.10
N GLY A 58 -18.89 22.03 -2.17
CA GLY A 58 -19.01 20.84 -3.01
C GLY A 58 -18.43 19.57 -2.38
N GLY A 59 -17.27 19.68 -1.72
CA GLY A 59 -16.63 18.54 -1.03
C GLY A 59 -17.36 18.09 0.23
N ILE A 60 -17.70 19.02 1.12
CA ILE A 60 -18.43 18.73 2.38
C ILE A 60 -19.79 19.43 2.37
N TRP A 61 -19.80 20.73 2.12
CA TRP A 61 -20.99 21.58 2.11
C TRP A 61 -21.56 21.70 0.70
N VAL A 62 -22.81 21.26 0.53
CA VAL A 62 -23.57 21.36 -0.73
C VAL A 62 -24.77 22.31 -0.63
N GLY A 63 -25.16 22.69 0.59
CA GLY A 63 -26.29 23.59 0.86
C GLY A 63 -27.61 22.85 1.15
N PRO A 64 -28.50 23.36 2.03
CA PRO A 64 -29.71 22.63 2.45
C PRO A 64 -30.75 22.41 1.33
N GLY A 65 -30.81 23.31 0.35
CA GLY A 65 -31.70 23.19 -0.82
C GLY A 65 -31.05 22.47 -2.01
N SER A 66 -29.88 21.87 -1.83
CA SER A 66 -29.19 21.14 -2.89
C SER A 66 -29.97 19.91 -3.33
N SER A 67 -29.90 19.59 -4.62
CA SER A 67 -30.40 18.31 -5.14
C SER A 67 -29.53 17.12 -4.69
N ILE A 68 -28.31 17.37 -4.19
CA ILE A 68 -27.43 16.36 -3.63
C ILE A 68 -27.94 15.96 -2.24
N PRO A 69 -28.11 14.65 -1.95
CA PRO A 69 -28.49 14.17 -0.62
C PRO A 69 -27.60 14.75 0.48
N ASN A 70 -28.24 15.30 1.52
CA ASN A 70 -27.54 15.99 2.58
C ASN A 70 -28.35 15.99 3.88
N THR A 71 -27.65 16.19 4.99
CA THR A 71 -28.22 16.54 6.28
C THR A 71 -27.81 17.97 6.64
N ARG A 72 -28.76 18.89 6.67
CA ARG A 72 -28.53 20.33 6.98
C ARG A 72 -27.45 20.98 6.09
N GLY A 73 -27.36 20.58 4.82
CA GLY A 73 -26.41 21.09 3.85
C GLY A 73 -25.07 20.37 3.78
N ILE A 74 -24.79 19.42 4.69
CA ILE A 74 -23.61 18.55 4.65
C ILE A 74 -23.98 17.25 3.94
N ARG A 75 -23.26 16.88 2.88
CA ARG A 75 -23.56 15.68 2.08
C ARG A 75 -23.40 14.38 2.90
N ASN A 76 -24.17 13.34 2.57
CA ASN A 76 -24.11 12.00 3.18
C ASN A 76 -24.23 10.88 2.14
#